data_AF-G3GZU0-F1
#
_entry.id   AF-G3GZU0-F1
#
_cell.length_a   1.000
_cell.length_b   1.000
_cell.length_c   1.000
_cell.angle_alpha   90.00
_cell.angle_beta   90.00
_cell.angle_gamma   90.00
#
_symmetry.space_group_name_H-M   'P 1'
#
loop_
_entity.id
_entity.type
_entity.pdbx_description
1 polymer ?
#
loop_
_entity_poly.entity_id
_entity_poly.type
_entity_poly.pdbx_seq_one_letter_code
_entity_poly.pdbx_strand_id
1 'polypeptide(L)'
;MHFLVPKTTTTKTAILKQVSSGGILRDPCFHPGFKKVVNVSELYGSPCTKRFEKKLPFDQFQIQGTGDYEQCQQSILKLFNNSYCPYSHCAFNGVFLPPLHGNFGVKTASPTVKEKYLNEYCFSGAYILTLLLQGYSFTANSWNQIHFMGKIKDSNAGWTLGYMLNLTNMIPAEQPLSPPLPHSTYVTLMVLFSLILFAVAIIGLFICSKPSYFWKEAV
;
A
#
# COMPACT_ATOMS: atom_id res chain seq x y z
N MET A 1 3.76 0.49 -1.96
CA MET A 1 4.96 1.34 -1.86
C MET A 1 5.32 1.60 -0.41
N HIS A 2 6.55 1.31 -0.01
CA HIS A 2 7.08 1.70 1.30
C HIS A 2 7.73 3.09 1.14
N PHE A 3 6.94 4.15 1.29
CA PHE A 3 7.56 5.45 1.53
C PHE A 3 7.97 5.44 3.00
N LEU A 4 9.27 5.24 3.22
CA LEU A 4 9.90 5.51 4.49
C LEU A 4 9.50 6.93 4.87
N VAL A 5 8.52 7.11 5.76
CA VAL A 5 8.54 8.29 6.63
C VAL A 5 9.91 8.20 7.27
N PRO A 6 10.85 9.11 6.96
CA PRO A 6 12.20 8.94 7.45
C PRO A 6 12.12 8.97 8.97
N LYS A 7 12.34 7.81 9.60
CA LYS A 7 12.36 7.66 11.06
C LYS A 7 13.54 8.39 11.70
N THR A 8 14.38 9.00 10.88
CA THR A 8 15.64 9.55 11.29
C THR A 8 15.53 11.06 11.20
N THR A 9 16.11 11.71 12.21
CA THR A 9 16.32 13.16 12.39
C THR A 9 17.02 13.86 11.19
N THR A 10 17.23 13.13 10.09
CA THR A 10 18.10 13.35 8.94
C THR A 10 17.42 14.10 7.79
N THR A 11 16.08 14.07 7.67
CA THR A 11 15.35 15.01 6.79
C THR A 11 14.95 16.29 7.50
N LYS A 12 14.94 16.30 8.85
CA LYS A 12 14.58 17.49 9.64
C LYS A 12 15.60 18.63 9.42
N THR A 13 16.86 18.28 9.19
CA THR A 13 17.95 19.23 8.92
C THR A 13 18.29 19.36 7.43
N ALA A 14 17.61 18.67 6.50
CA ALA A 14 17.74 18.95 5.07
C ALA A 14 17.20 20.35 4.71
N ILE A 15 16.47 20.97 5.64
CA ILE A 15 16.10 22.38 5.64
C ILE A 15 17.25 23.21 6.25
N LEU A 16 18.44 23.15 5.66
CA LEU A 16 19.50 24.12 5.97
C LEU A 16 19.17 25.47 5.29
N LYS A 17 18.17 26.18 5.80
CA LYS A 17 18.16 27.65 5.69
C LYS A 17 19.06 28.15 6.82
N GLN A 18 20.29 28.51 6.45
CA GLN A 18 21.33 29.15 7.26
C GLN A 18 21.32 28.75 8.75
N VAL A 19 22.13 27.74 9.12
CA VAL A 19 22.57 27.67 10.53
C VAL A 19 23.21 29.01 10.84
N SER A 20 22.68 29.71 11.84
CA SER A 20 23.21 30.99 12.27
C SER A 20 24.68 30.79 12.68
N SER A 21 25.53 31.79 12.46
CA SER A 21 26.98 31.76 12.72
C SER A 21 27.39 31.42 14.17
N GLY A 22 26.44 31.10 15.06
CA GLY A 22 26.65 30.67 16.44
C GLY A 22 26.20 29.22 16.75
N GLY A 23 26.05 28.35 15.75
CA GLY A 23 25.76 26.92 16.00
C GLY A 23 24.34 26.65 16.54
N ILE A 24 23.37 27.52 16.23
CA ILE A 24 21.95 27.35 16.60
C ILE A 24 21.11 27.27 15.33
N LEU A 25 20.31 26.22 15.23
CA LEU A 25 19.30 26.01 14.18
C LEU A 25 17.91 26.20 14.78
N ARG A 26 17.19 27.22 14.33
CA ARG A 26 15.78 27.42 14.70
C ARG A 26 14.91 26.65 13.71
N ASP A 27 14.12 25.72 14.23
CA ASP A 27 13.33 24.81 13.41
C ASP A 27 11.83 24.94 13.76
N PRO A 28 10.99 25.35 12.80
CA PRO A 28 9.56 25.54 13.01
C PRO A 28 8.79 24.22 13.15
N CYS A 29 9.35 23.09 12.74
CA CYS A 29 8.73 21.77 12.82
C CYS A 29 8.82 21.11 14.20
N PHE A 30 9.50 21.75 15.17
CA PHE A 30 9.55 21.31 16.56
C PHE A 30 8.77 22.27 17.45
N HIS A 31 8.20 21.74 18.53
CA HIS A 31 7.40 22.54 19.47
C HIS A 31 8.25 23.61 20.18
N PRO A 32 7.65 24.74 20.61
CA PRO A 32 8.36 25.76 21.37
C PRO A 32 8.98 25.19 22.64
N GLY A 33 10.22 25.58 22.94
CA GLY A 33 10.97 25.08 24.11
C GLY A 33 11.73 23.78 23.88
N PHE A 34 11.49 23.07 22.76
CA PHE A 34 12.30 21.92 22.38
C PHE A 34 13.74 22.35 22.11
N LYS A 35 14.71 21.65 22.73
CA LYS A 35 16.14 21.84 22.52
C LYS A 35 16.83 20.50 22.38
N LYS A 36 17.64 20.34 21.34
CA LYS A 36 18.45 19.12 21.13
C LYS A 36 19.78 19.46 20.47
N VAL A 37 20.88 18.98 21.04
CA VAL A 37 22.20 19.07 20.42
C VAL A 37 22.36 17.95 19.39
N VAL A 38 22.88 18.28 18.22
CA VAL A 38 23.11 17.35 17.11
C VAL A 38 24.57 17.43 16.68
N ASN A 39 25.18 16.26 16.52
CA ASN A 39 26.54 16.15 16.01
C ASN A 39 26.51 16.13 14.47
N VAL A 40 27.37 16.93 13.83
CA VAL A 40 27.44 17.07 12.38
C VAL A 40 27.90 15.77 11.72
N SER A 41 28.80 15.01 12.36
CA SER A 41 29.27 13.72 11.85
C SER A 41 28.16 12.65 11.83
N GLU A 42 27.34 12.60 12.88
CA GLU A 42 26.17 11.71 12.92
C GLU A 42 25.14 12.13 11.85
N LEU A 43 25.00 13.44 11.64
CA LEU A 43 24.07 13.97 10.66
C LEU A 43 24.45 13.62 9.22
N TYR A 44 25.71 13.82 8.83
CA TYR A 44 26.21 13.49 7.49
C TYR A 44 26.63 12.02 7.32
N GLY A 45 26.57 11.22 8.39
CA GLY A 45 26.81 9.78 8.34
C GLY A 45 25.78 8.98 7.53
N SER A 46 24.62 9.56 7.20
CA SER A 46 23.59 8.89 6.39
C SER A 46 23.73 9.19 4.89
N PRO A 47 23.45 8.22 3.99
CA PRO A 47 23.38 8.48 2.56
C PRO A 47 22.34 9.54 2.16
N CYS A 48 21.28 9.72 2.96
CA CYS A 48 20.18 10.65 2.68
C CYS A 48 20.57 12.12 2.83
N THR A 49 21.58 12.43 3.65
CA THR A 49 22.06 13.79 3.96
C THR A 49 23.26 14.21 3.14
N LYS A 50 23.92 13.27 2.46
CA LYS A 50 25.11 13.51 1.63
C LYS A 50 24.90 14.57 0.56
N ARG A 51 23.70 14.63 -0.04
CA ARG A 51 23.34 15.66 -1.04
C ARG A 51 23.34 17.09 -0.48
N PHE A 52 23.16 17.24 0.83
CA PHE A 52 23.04 18.51 1.53
C PHE A 52 24.28 18.81 2.40
N GLU A 53 25.36 18.06 2.20
CA GLU A 53 26.59 18.22 2.93
C GLU A 53 27.24 19.58 2.62
N LYS A 54 27.55 20.32 3.68
CA LYS A 54 28.25 21.60 3.61
C LYS A 54 29.33 21.61 4.68
N LYS A 55 30.46 22.25 4.39
CA LYS A 55 31.48 22.54 5.42
C LYS A 55 30.90 23.53 6.41
N LEU A 56 30.61 23.06 7.61
CA LEU A 56 30.16 23.87 8.73
C LEU A 56 31.37 24.24 9.61
N PRO A 57 31.43 25.44 10.20
CA PRO A 57 32.55 25.86 11.05
C PRO A 57 32.50 25.27 12.48
N PHE A 58 31.65 24.28 12.72
CA PHE A 58 31.41 23.66 14.02
C PHE A 58 31.11 22.17 13.87
N ASP A 59 31.46 21.38 14.87
CA ASP A 59 31.23 19.93 14.90
C ASP A 59 29.84 19.57 15.45
N GLN A 60 29.21 20.50 16.16
CA GLN A 60 27.90 20.32 16.79
C GLN A 60 27.08 21.61 16.72
N PHE A 61 25.76 21.47 16.67
CA PHE A 61 24.84 22.59 16.75
C PHE A 61 23.58 22.22 17.54
N GLN A 62 22.88 23.23 18.05
CA GLN A 62 21.65 23.04 18.82
C GLN A 62 20.42 23.37 17.98
N ILE A 63 19.48 22.43 17.91
CA ILE A 63 18.14 22.66 17.37
C ILE A 63 17.29 23.32 18.44
N GLN A 64 16.58 24.38 18.06
CA GLN A 64 15.60 25.08 18.90
C GLN A 64 14.25 25.12 18.18
N GLY A 65 13.22 24.54 18.80
CA GLY A 65 11.86 24.54 18.24
C GLY A 65 11.17 25.89 18.37
N THR A 66 10.56 26.37 17.30
CA THR A 66 9.74 27.59 17.28
C THR A 66 8.23 27.33 17.15
N GLY A 67 7.83 26.15 16.66
CA GLY A 67 6.43 25.74 16.60
C GLY A 67 5.56 26.51 15.61
N ASP A 68 6.01 26.65 14.36
CA ASP A 68 5.27 27.35 13.31
C ASP A 68 4.92 26.37 12.17
N TYR A 69 3.63 26.06 12.04
CA TYR A 69 3.16 25.08 11.06
C TYR A 69 3.40 25.55 9.62
N GLU A 70 3.12 26.81 9.29
CA GLU A 70 3.25 27.32 7.92
C GLU A 70 4.71 27.33 7.47
N GLN A 71 5.61 27.80 8.34
CA GLN A 71 7.05 27.80 8.05
C GLN A 71 7.60 26.37 7.96
N CYS A 72 7.09 25.45 8.77
CA CYS A 72 7.43 24.03 8.69
C CYS A 72 7.00 23.44 7.34
N GLN A 73 5.75 23.69 6.94
CA GLN A 73 5.21 23.23 5.66
C GLN A 73 6.01 23.78 4.48
N GLN A 74 6.31 25.09 4.45
CA GLN A 74 7.15 25.69 3.41
C GLN A 74 8.55 25.10 3.35
N SER A 75 9.08 24.70 4.49
CA SER A 75 10.38 24.06 4.58
C SER A 75 10.35 22.64 4.03
N ILE A 76 9.29 21.89 4.33
CA ILE A 76 9.04 20.55 3.78
C ILE A 76 8.82 20.60 2.26
N LEU A 77 8.10 21.60 1.75
CA LEU A 77 7.84 21.76 0.31
C LEU A 77 9.12 21.84 -0.53
N LYS A 78 10.22 22.38 0.02
CA LYS A 78 11.52 22.44 -0.67
C LYS A 78 12.13 21.06 -0.95
N LEU A 79 11.67 20.02 -0.25
CA LEU A 79 12.11 18.64 -0.49
C LEU A 79 11.44 18.03 -1.73
N PHE A 80 10.31 18.60 -2.17
CA PHE A 80 9.51 18.11 -3.27
C PHE A 80 9.73 19.01 -4.49
N ASN A 81 10.45 18.52 -5.49
CA ASN A 81 10.62 19.25 -6.74
C ASN A 81 9.50 18.91 -7.72
N ASN A 82 8.54 19.82 -7.87
CA ASN A 82 7.41 19.66 -8.80
C ASN A 82 7.57 20.52 -10.07
N SER A 83 8.74 21.11 -10.33
CA SER A 83 8.92 22.02 -11.47
C SER A 83 9.09 21.31 -12.81
N TYR A 84 9.62 20.09 -12.81
CA TYR A 84 9.89 19.31 -14.03
C TYR A 84 9.19 17.96 -13.98
N CYS A 85 8.37 17.67 -14.99
CA CYS A 85 7.70 16.40 -15.19
C CYS A 85 7.84 15.96 -16.66
N PRO A 86 8.54 14.85 -16.94
CA PRO A 86 8.71 14.34 -18.31
C PRO A 86 7.50 13.50 -18.78
N TYR A 87 6.50 13.26 -17.93
CA TYR A 87 5.33 12.43 -18.20
C TYR A 87 4.04 13.26 -18.20
N SER A 88 2.89 12.63 -18.49
CA SER A 88 1.57 13.30 -18.43
C SER A 88 1.21 13.77 -17.02
N HIS A 89 1.50 12.95 -16.03
CA HIS A 89 1.28 13.23 -14.62
C HIS A 89 2.47 12.72 -13.82
N CYS A 90 2.92 13.53 -12.86
CA CYS A 90 3.98 13.17 -11.94
C CYS A 90 3.50 13.37 -10.51
N ALA A 91 4.15 12.63 -9.60
CA ALA A 91 4.11 12.92 -8.19
C ALA A 91 5.06 14.10 -7.91
N PHE A 92 6.25 13.80 -7.41
CA PHE A 92 7.34 14.75 -7.17
C PHE A 92 8.65 14.21 -7.75
N ASN A 93 9.61 15.11 -7.96
CA ASN A 93 10.92 14.80 -8.54
C ASN A 93 10.87 14.11 -9.92
N GLY A 94 9.86 14.44 -10.74
CA GLY A 94 9.68 13.87 -12.09
C GLY A 94 9.27 12.39 -12.11
N VAL A 95 8.81 11.83 -10.98
CA VAL A 95 8.35 10.43 -10.90
C VAL A 95 6.94 10.32 -11.46
N PHE A 96 6.73 9.43 -12.43
CA PHE A 96 5.42 9.15 -13.02
C PHE A 96 4.39 8.73 -11.96
N LEU A 97 3.20 9.34 -12.01
CA LEU A 97 2.06 8.99 -11.17
C LEU A 97 0.80 8.92 -12.04
N PRO A 98 0.14 7.74 -12.15
CA PRO A 98 -1.14 7.67 -12.85
C PRO A 98 -2.25 8.39 -12.08
N PRO A 99 -3.35 8.80 -12.75
CA PRO A 99 -4.51 9.38 -12.09
C PRO A 99 -5.04 8.51 -10.95
N LEU A 100 -5.36 9.14 -9.83
CA LEU A 100 -5.88 8.45 -8.65
C LEU A 100 -7.28 7.89 -8.93
N HIS A 101 -7.48 6.60 -8.67
CA HIS A 101 -8.76 5.93 -8.84
C HIS A 101 -8.99 4.89 -7.74
N GLY A 102 -10.20 4.89 -7.15
CA GLY A 102 -10.59 3.95 -6.10
C GLY A 102 -10.25 4.42 -4.68
N ASN A 103 -10.32 3.49 -3.73
CA ASN A 103 -10.08 3.76 -2.32
C ASN A 103 -8.65 3.37 -1.90
N PHE A 104 -8.03 4.19 -1.06
CA PHE A 104 -6.63 4.05 -0.64
C PHE A 104 -6.52 3.80 0.85
N GLY A 105 -5.74 2.78 1.25
CA GLY A 105 -5.44 2.51 2.65
C GLY A 105 -4.11 3.14 3.07
N VAL A 106 -4.13 4.06 4.04
CA VAL A 106 -2.93 4.63 4.66
C VAL A 106 -2.70 3.97 6.02
N LYS A 107 -1.53 3.36 6.20
CA LYS A 107 -1.19 2.69 7.46
C LYS A 107 -1.03 3.71 8.59
N THR A 108 -1.80 3.56 9.66
CA THR A 108 -1.65 4.37 10.87
C THR A 108 -0.60 3.78 11.81
N ALA A 109 0.06 4.66 12.56
CA ALA A 109 0.89 4.25 13.69
C ALA A 109 -0.01 3.80 14.85
N SER A 110 0.51 2.89 15.69
CA SER A 110 -0.17 2.39 16.89
C SER A 110 -0.62 3.54 17.80
N PRO A 111 -1.80 3.48 18.44
CA PRO A 111 -2.32 4.54 19.32
C PRO A 111 -1.48 4.78 20.58
N THR A 112 -0.58 3.86 20.93
CA THR A 112 0.35 4.02 22.06
C THR A 112 1.45 5.04 21.73
N VAL A 113 1.20 6.30 22.05
CA VAL A 113 2.16 7.40 21.96
C VAL A 113 3.22 7.21 23.06
N LYS A 114 4.48 6.97 22.68
CA LYS A 114 5.60 7.10 23.63
C LYS A 114 6.09 8.53 23.62
N GLU A 115 6.39 9.08 24.79
CA GLU A 115 6.85 10.46 24.97
C GLU A 115 8.08 10.80 24.10
N LYS A 116 8.98 9.81 23.89
CA LYS A 116 10.12 9.93 22.97
C LYS A 116 9.74 10.34 21.54
N TYR A 117 8.55 9.97 21.06
CA TYR A 117 8.08 10.28 19.71
C TYR A 117 7.22 11.54 19.65
N LEU A 118 6.81 12.10 20.80
CA LEU A 118 5.89 13.24 20.87
C LEU A 118 6.43 14.45 20.07
N ASN A 119 7.74 14.68 20.18
CA ASN A 119 8.43 15.80 19.53
C ASN A 119 8.54 15.64 18.01
N GLU A 120 8.17 14.49 17.46
CA GLU A 120 8.26 14.20 16.03
C GLU A 120 6.93 14.32 15.30
N TYR A 121 5.80 14.36 16.02
CA TYR A 121 4.46 14.38 15.41
C TYR A 121 4.20 15.63 14.57
N CYS A 122 4.69 16.80 14.98
CA CYS A 122 4.51 18.03 14.22
C CYS A 122 5.12 17.91 12.82
N PHE A 123 6.40 17.53 12.76
CA PHE A 123 7.10 17.25 11.50
C PHE A 123 6.42 16.11 10.71
N SER A 124 6.15 14.96 11.34
CA SER A 124 5.57 13.81 10.66
C SER A 124 4.18 14.09 10.10
N GLY A 125 3.34 14.82 10.84
CA GLY A 125 2.00 15.22 10.40
C GLY A 125 2.06 16.19 9.22
N ALA A 126 2.86 17.26 9.34
CA ALA A 126 3.04 18.22 8.25
C ALA A 126 3.63 17.55 6.99
N TYR A 127 4.55 16.60 7.17
CA TYR A 127 5.13 15.82 6.08
C TYR A 127 4.10 14.94 5.38
N ILE A 128 3.32 14.16 6.13
CA ILE A 128 2.27 13.29 5.56
C ILE A 128 1.24 14.13 4.81
N LEU A 129 0.80 15.24 5.38
CA LEU A 129 -0.18 16.11 4.73
C LEU A 129 0.37 16.71 3.43
N THR A 130 1.61 17.21 3.46
CA THR A 130 2.27 17.76 2.28
C THR A 130 2.48 16.68 1.22
N LEU A 131 2.89 15.47 1.61
CA LEU A 131 3.08 14.34 0.71
C LEU A 131 1.76 13.93 0.02
N LEU A 132 0.66 13.85 0.76
CA LEU A 132 -0.65 13.48 0.19
C LEU A 132 -1.18 14.57 -0.76
N LEU A 133 -1.17 15.83 -0.32
CA LEU A 133 -1.76 16.93 -1.09
C LEU A 133 -0.89 17.37 -2.27
N GLN A 134 0.41 17.57 -2.05
CA GLN A 134 1.32 18.15 -3.04
C GLN A 134 2.14 17.08 -3.76
N GLY A 135 2.41 15.95 -3.11
CA GLY A 135 3.15 14.84 -3.70
C GLY A 135 2.27 13.93 -4.55
N TYR A 136 1.15 13.44 -4.02
CA TYR A 136 0.24 12.54 -4.76
C TYR A 136 -0.96 13.25 -5.37
N SER A 137 -1.07 14.57 -5.22
CA SER A 137 -2.16 15.36 -5.77
C SER A 137 -3.55 14.93 -5.28
N PHE A 138 -3.67 14.48 -4.03
CA PHE A 138 -4.99 14.34 -3.40
C PHE A 138 -5.62 15.72 -3.23
N THR A 139 -6.87 15.87 -3.65
CA THR A 139 -7.66 17.11 -3.54
C THR A 139 -8.79 16.91 -2.54
N ALA A 140 -9.54 17.97 -2.24
CA ALA A 140 -10.72 17.87 -1.38
C ALA A 140 -11.71 16.79 -1.84
N ASN A 141 -11.82 16.57 -3.15
CA ASN A 141 -12.74 15.60 -3.74
C ASN A 141 -12.25 14.15 -3.64
N SER A 142 -10.94 13.91 -3.57
CA SER A 142 -10.36 12.57 -3.43
C SER A 142 -9.92 12.25 -1.99
N TRP A 143 -10.03 13.19 -1.07
CA TRP A 143 -9.68 12.97 0.33
C TRP A 143 -10.56 11.92 1.02
N ASN A 144 -11.84 11.85 0.63
CA ASN A 144 -12.79 10.85 1.13
C ASN A 144 -12.45 9.40 0.73
N GLN A 145 -11.61 9.21 -0.30
CA GLN A 145 -11.15 7.90 -0.75
C GLN A 145 -10.04 7.35 0.15
N ILE A 146 -9.48 8.16 1.06
CA ILE A 146 -8.37 7.77 1.94
C ILE A 146 -8.91 7.20 3.25
N HIS A 147 -8.55 5.95 3.53
CA HIS A 147 -8.87 5.25 4.76
C HIS A 147 -7.61 5.01 5.59
N PHE A 148 -7.58 5.57 6.79
CA PHE A 148 -6.49 5.38 7.74
C PHE A 148 -6.69 4.07 8.52
N MET A 149 -5.87 3.05 8.25
CA MET A 149 -6.07 1.68 8.74
C MET A 149 -4.82 1.11 9.41
N GLY A 150 -4.96 0.63 10.64
CA GLY A 150 -3.87 -0.07 11.35
C GLY A 150 -3.94 -1.59 11.21
N LYS A 151 -5.14 -2.14 11.38
CA LYS A 151 -5.45 -3.57 11.30
C LYS A 151 -6.66 -3.81 10.40
N ILE A 152 -6.67 -4.97 9.75
CA ILE A 152 -7.78 -5.47 8.92
C ILE A 152 -8.08 -6.89 9.42
N LYS A 153 -9.30 -7.12 9.95
CA LYS A 153 -9.72 -8.41 10.53
C LYS A 153 -8.63 -9.04 11.42
N ASP A 154 -8.15 -8.25 12.38
CA ASP A 154 -7.10 -8.58 13.37
C ASP A 154 -5.66 -8.72 12.88
N SER A 155 -5.42 -8.72 11.57
CA SER A 155 -4.07 -8.70 11.00
C SER A 155 -3.56 -7.28 10.79
N ASN A 156 -2.28 -7.04 11.09
CA ASN A 156 -1.67 -5.73 10.85
C ASN A 156 -1.59 -5.45 9.35
N ALA A 157 -2.07 -4.27 8.92
CA ALA A 157 -1.93 -3.84 7.53
C ALA A 157 -0.44 -3.69 7.18
N GLY A 158 0.00 -4.35 6.12
CA GLY A 158 1.40 -4.30 5.68
C GLY A 158 1.74 -5.32 4.61
N TRP A 159 2.94 -5.16 4.04
CA TRP A 159 3.49 -6.05 3.01
C TRP A 159 3.87 -7.43 3.55
N THR A 160 4.11 -7.55 4.86
CA THR A 160 4.61 -8.80 5.46
C THR A 160 3.67 -9.98 5.21
N LEU A 161 2.35 -9.77 5.33
CA LEU A 161 1.37 -10.83 5.07
C LEU A 161 1.33 -11.21 3.58
N GLY A 162 1.29 -10.22 2.68
CA GLY A 162 1.31 -10.48 1.23
C GLY A 162 2.60 -11.16 0.79
N TYR A 163 3.73 -10.79 1.39
CA TYR A 163 5.03 -11.42 1.15
C TYR A 163 5.03 -12.88 1.59
N MET A 164 4.51 -13.17 2.78
CA MET A 164 4.35 -14.55 3.27
C MET A 164 3.49 -15.37 2.31
N LEU A 165 2.32 -14.86 1.91
CA LEU A 165 1.41 -15.53 1.00
C LEU A 165 2.04 -15.81 -0.37
N ASN A 166 2.80 -14.85 -0.90
CA ASN A 166 3.53 -15.01 -2.16
C ASN A 166 4.60 -16.11 -2.08
N LEU A 167 5.41 -16.12 -1.01
CA LEU A 167 6.43 -17.15 -0.82
C LEU A 167 5.83 -18.56 -0.64
N THR A 168 4.65 -18.65 -0.04
CA THR A 168 3.94 -19.94 0.14
C THR A 168 3.11 -20.36 -1.07
N ASN A 169 3.09 -19.57 -2.16
CA ASN A 169 2.23 -19.79 -3.33
C ASN A 169 0.74 -19.97 -2.97
N MET A 170 0.26 -19.23 -1.95
CA MET A 170 -1.12 -19.29 -1.46
C MET A 170 -2.07 -18.32 -2.17
N ILE A 171 -1.57 -17.56 -3.16
CA ILE A 171 -2.37 -16.65 -4.00
C ILE A 171 -2.53 -17.33 -5.36
N PRO A 172 -3.65 -18.02 -5.62
CA PRO A 172 -3.86 -18.70 -6.90
C PRO A 172 -4.03 -17.66 -8.01
N ALA A 173 -3.41 -17.89 -9.17
CA ALA A 173 -3.55 -17.03 -10.34
C ALA A 173 -4.91 -17.21 -11.03
N GLU A 174 -5.50 -18.39 -10.88
CA GLU A 174 -6.77 -18.75 -11.50
C GLU A 174 -7.80 -19.04 -10.40
N GLN A 175 -9.05 -18.67 -10.68
CA GLN A 175 -10.14 -19.13 -9.84
C GLN A 175 -10.24 -20.65 -9.94
N PRO A 176 -10.56 -21.35 -8.84
CA PRO A 176 -10.75 -22.79 -8.90
C PRO A 176 -11.81 -23.11 -9.95
N LEU A 177 -11.51 -24.09 -10.82
CA LEU A 177 -12.42 -24.51 -11.88
C LEU A 177 -13.76 -24.92 -11.25
N SER A 178 -14.79 -24.11 -11.43
CA SER A 178 -16.14 -24.48 -11.01
C SER A 178 -16.67 -25.51 -12.01
N PRO A 179 -17.17 -26.68 -11.56
CA PRO A 179 -17.77 -27.63 -12.48
C PRO A 179 -18.92 -26.95 -13.24
N PRO A 180 -19.08 -27.21 -14.55
CA PRO A 180 -20.04 -26.51 -15.41
C PRO A 180 -21.51 -26.77 -15.03
N LEU A 181 -21.76 -27.80 -14.21
CA LEU A 181 -23.09 -28.20 -13.77
C LEU A 181 -23.14 -28.26 -12.23
N PRO A 182 -24.25 -27.86 -11.61
CA PRO A 182 -24.48 -28.10 -10.19
C PRO A 182 -24.40 -29.60 -9.89
N HIS A 183 -23.87 -29.94 -8.73
CA HIS A 183 -23.75 -31.34 -8.30
C HIS A 183 -25.10 -32.09 -8.39
N SER A 184 -26.20 -31.42 -8.05
CA SER A 184 -27.57 -31.98 -8.15
C SER A 184 -27.97 -32.36 -9.58
N THR A 185 -27.69 -31.48 -10.55
CA THR A 185 -28.04 -31.70 -11.96
C THR A 185 -27.23 -32.85 -12.56
N TYR A 186 -25.94 -32.93 -12.21
CA TYR A 186 -25.06 -34.03 -12.63
C TYR A 186 -25.57 -35.39 -12.13
N VAL A 187 -25.91 -35.48 -10.84
CA VAL A 187 -26.44 -36.72 -10.24
C VAL A 187 -27.76 -37.13 -10.90
N THR A 188 -28.66 -36.18 -11.16
CA THR A 188 -29.95 -36.45 -11.80
C THR A 188 -29.78 -37.00 -13.22
N LEU A 189 -28.86 -36.41 -14.01
CA LEU A 189 -28.55 -36.88 -15.36
C LEU A 189 -27.97 -38.30 -15.36
N MET A 190 -27.03 -38.59 -14.45
CA MET A 190 -26.43 -39.93 -14.30
C MET A 190 -27.48 -41.01 -14.01
N VAL A 191 -28.43 -40.74 -13.12
CA VAL A 191 -29.52 -41.68 -12.79
C VAL A 191 -30.46 -41.89 -13.98
N LEU A 192 -30.85 -40.82 -14.65
CA LEU A 192 -31.77 -40.87 -15.80
C LEU A 192 -31.18 -41.70 -16.95
N PHE A 193 -29.91 -41.48 -17.32
CA PHE A 193 -29.25 -42.29 -18.35
C PHE A 193 -29.14 -43.77 -17.96
N SER A 194 -28.87 -44.06 -16.69
CA SER A 194 -28.78 -45.45 -16.19
C SER A 194 -30.13 -46.18 -16.31
N LEU A 195 -31.24 -45.50 -16.00
CA LEU A 195 -32.59 -46.06 -16.13
C LEU A 195 -32.97 -46.30 -17.60
N ILE A 196 -32.61 -45.39 -18.50
CA ILE A 196 -32.86 -45.55 -19.94
C ILE A 196 -32.10 -46.76 -20.49
N LEU A 197 -30.82 -46.92 -20.15
CA LEU A 197 -30.03 -48.08 -20.59
C LEU A 197 -30.61 -49.39 -20.06
N PHE A 198 -31.06 -49.41 -18.80
CA PHE A 198 -31.71 -50.60 -18.23
C PHE A 198 -33.01 -50.93 -18.97
N ALA A 199 -33.86 -49.93 -19.24
CA ALA A 199 -35.09 -50.14 -20.00
C ALA A 199 -34.81 -50.67 -21.41
N VAL A 200 -33.80 -50.13 -22.11
CA VAL A 200 -33.38 -50.62 -23.44
C VAL A 200 -32.85 -52.05 -23.36
N ALA A 201 -32.08 -52.40 -22.34
CA ALA A 201 -31.59 -53.77 -22.15
C ALA A 201 -32.73 -54.75 -21.88
N ILE A 202 -33.71 -54.39 -21.05
CA ILE A 202 -34.90 -55.21 -20.80
C ILE A 202 -35.74 -55.37 -22.06
N ILE A 203 -35.98 -54.29 -22.81
CA ILE A 203 -36.72 -54.34 -24.09
C ILE A 203 -35.95 -55.20 -25.10
N GLY A 204 -34.63 -55.06 -25.21
CA GLY A 204 -33.78 -55.89 -26.05
C GLY A 204 -33.84 -57.37 -25.67
N LEU A 205 -33.79 -57.69 -24.37
CA LEU A 205 -33.97 -59.06 -23.88
C LEU A 205 -35.37 -59.60 -24.18
N PHE A 206 -36.42 -58.79 -24.06
CA PHE A 206 -37.80 -59.18 -24.42
C PHE A 206 -37.97 -59.42 -25.93
N ILE A 207 -37.31 -58.62 -26.78
CA ILE A 207 -37.31 -58.82 -28.23
C ILE A 207 -36.49 -60.07 -28.60
N CYS A 208 -35.32 -60.28 -28.01
CA CYS A 208 -34.47 -61.45 -28.26
C CYS A 208 -35.06 -62.77 -27.70
N SER A 209 -35.82 -62.72 -26.59
CA SER A 209 -36.49 -63.90 -26.01
C SER A 209 -37.80 -64.27 -26.71
N LYS A 210 -38.32 -63.43 -27.60
CA LYS A 210 -39.47 -63.74 -28.46
C LYS A 210 -39.07 -63.79 -29.94
N PRO A 211 -38.46 -64.89 -30.43
CA PRO A 211 -38.08 -65.01 -31.85
C PRO A 211 -39.27 -65.23 -32.80
N SER A 212 -40.52 -65.16 -32.34
CA SER A 212 -41.68 -65.66 -33.09
C SER A 212 -42.63 -64.60 -33.68
N TYR A 213 -42.25 -63.30 -33.72
CA TYR A 213 -43.14 -62.25 -34.26
C TYR A 213 -42.67 -61.58 -35.57
N PHE A 214 -41.54 -62.00 -36.15
CA PHE A 214 -40.95 -61.37 -37.36
C PHE A 214 -40.96 -62.25 -38.63
N TRP A 215 -41.67 -63.38 -38.63
CA TRP A 215 -41.81 -64.29 -39.80
C TRP A 215 -43.27 -64.58 -40.19
N LYS A 216 -44.19 -63.63 -40.01
CA LYS A 216 -45.58 -63.82 -40.45
C LYS A 216 -46.14 -62.75 -41.37
N GLU A 217 -45.29 -61.99 -42.06
CA GLU A 217 -45.67 -61.14 -43.20
C GLU A 217 -44.52 -61.13 -44.24
N ALA A 218 -44.21 -62.32 -44.77
CA ALA A 218 -43.30 -62.47 -45.92
C ALA A 218 -43.61 -63.78 -46.68
N VAL A 219 -44.85 -63.91 -47.18
CA VAL A 219 -45.23 -64.65 -48.40
C VAL A 219 -46.42 -63.92 -49.00
#